data_AF-A0A1V6CQB7-F1
#
_entry.id   AF-A0A1V6CQB7-F1
#
_cell.length_a   1.000
_cell.length_b   1.000
_cell.length_c   1.000
_cell.angle_alpha   90.00
_cell.angle_beta   90.00
_cell.angle_gamma   90.00
#
_symmetry.space_group_name_H-M   'P 1'
#
loop_
_entity.id
_entity.type
_entity.pdbx_description
1 polymer ?
#
loop_
_entity_poly.entity_id
_entity_poly.type
_entity_poly.pdbx_seq_one_letter_code
_entity_poly.pdbx_strand_id
1 'polypeptide(L)' 'MDSAELAGLPPENGPHVQGPLSAAWISDDLLRNTREVWSELAGREISADEAVEILINVKNLAEMLLDMKDEVTT' A
#
# COMPACT_ATOMS: atom_id res chain seq x y z
N MET A 1 -0.55 -36.88 4.90
CA MET A 1 0.78 -36.24 4.93
C MET A 1 0.75 -35.21 3.83
N ASP A 2 0.31 -34.00 4.19
CA ASP A 2 0.00 -32.91 3.26
C ASP A 2 1.29 -32.26 2.76
N SER A 3 1.34 -32.00 1.45
CA SER A 3 2.52 -31.46 0.75
C SER A 3 2.91 -30.03 1.15
N ALA A 4 2.18 -29.43 2.09
CA ALA A 4 2.42 -28.06 2.57
C ALA A 4 3.57 -27.95 3.59
N GLU A 5 3.99 -29.05 4.25
CA GLU A 5 5.09 -28.99 5.24
C GLU A 5 6.51 -28.91 4.63
N LEU A 6 6.66 -29.02 3.31
CA LEU A 6 7.98 -29.07 2.65
C LEU A 6 8.53 -27.70 2.21
N ALA A 7 7.72 -26.65 2.31
CA ALA A 7 8.16 -25.30 2.07
C ALA A 7 8.21 -24.57 3.41
N GLY A 8 9.40 -24.43 4.01
CA GLY A 8 9.64 -23.58 5.19
C GLY A 8 9.44 -22.09 4.91
N LEU A 9 8.45 -21.74 4.08
CA LEU A 9 8.04 -20.39 3.81
C LEU A 9 7.09 -19.97 4.93
N PRO A 10 7.33 -18.82 5.58
CA PRO A 10 6.38 -18.30 6.56
C PRO A 10 5.01 -18.15 5.88
N PRO A 11 3.90 -18.30 6.63
CA PRO A 11 2.59 -17.96 6.09
C PRO A 11 2.68 -16.55 5.52
N GLU A 12 2.14 -16.36 4.31
CA GLU A 12 2.12 -15.07 3.62
C GLU A 12 1.40 -14.03 4.49
N ASN A 13 2.16 -13.40 5.37
CA ASN A 13 1.80 -12.13 5.97
C ASN A 13 1.99 -11.11 4.85
N GLY A 14 0.96 -10.96 4.01
CA GLY A 14 0.77 -9.73 3.26
C GLY A 14 0.90 -8.54 4.24
N PRO A 15 1.41 -7.38 3.78
CA PRO A 15 1.80 -6.30 4.67
C PRO A 15 0.66 -5.97 5.64
N HIS A 16 0.91 -6.26 6.92
CA HIS A 16 0.09 -5.77 8.02
C HIS A 16 0.14 -4.25 7.96
N VAL A 17 -0.91 -3.64 7.40
CA VAL A 17 -1.18 -2.21 7.54
C VAL A 17 -1.34 -1.93 9.04
N GLN A 18 -0.24 -1.55 9.68
CA GLN A 18 -0.20 -1.24 11.10
C GLN A 18 -0.92 0.09 11.34
N GLY A 19 -2.11 0.00 11.94
CA GLY A 19 -2.93 1.12 12.40
C GLY A 19 -4.03 1.51 11.40
N PRO A 20 -5.25 1.86 11.87
CA PRO A 20 -6.29 2.37 10.99
C PRO A 20 -5.91 3.79 10.56
N LEU A 21 -5.14 3.90 9.48
CA LEU A 21 -5.06 5.12 8.70
C LEU A 21 -6.46 5.40 8.16
N SER A 22 -7.14 6.37 8.77
CA SER A 22 -8.46 6.79 8.30
C SER A 22 -8.36 7.17 6.82
N ALA A 23 -9.13 6.50 5.97
CA ALA A 23 -9.23 6.80 4.55
C ALA A 23 -10.00 8.11 4.28
N ALA A 24 -10.42 8.85 5.31
CA ALA A 24 -11.25 10.06 5.19
C ALA A 24 -10.60 11.21 4.40
N TRP A 25 -9.28 11.17 4.16
CA TRP A 25 -8.58 12.15 3.33
C TRP A 25 -8.61 11.81 1.83
N ILE A 26 -9.04 10.60 1.47
CA ILE A 26 -9.11 10.13 0.08
C ILE A 26 -10.43 10.61 -0.51
N SER A 27 -10.36 11.60 -1.41
CA SER A 27 -11.52 12.04 -2.19
C SER A 27 -11.83 11.07 -3.32
N ASP A 28 -13.09 11.07 -3.79
CA ASP A 28 -13.50 10.27 -4.95
C ASP A 28 -12.70 10.63 -6.21
N ASP A 29 -12.32 11.90 -6.38
CA ASP A 29 -11.47 12.35 -7.49
C ASP A 29 -10.06 11.78 -7.41
N LEU A 30 -9.47 11.78 -6.21
CA LEU A 30 -8.14 11.19 -5.99
C LEU A 30 -8.18 9.68 -6.20
N LEU A 31 -9.23 9.01 -5.72
CA LEU A 31 -9.42 7.58 -5.89
C LEU A 31 -9.57 7.21 -7.36
N ARG A 32 -10.42 7.93 -8.10
CA ARG A 32 -10.63 7.74 -9.54
C ARG A 32 -9.34 7.95 -10.33
N ASN A 33 -8.65 9.05 -10.10
CA ASN A 33 -7.39 9.34 -10.78
C ASN A 33 -6.30 8.29 -10.49
N THR A 34 -6.22 7.83 -9.23
CA THR A 34 -5.31 6.72 -8.86
C THR A 34 -5.65 5.46 -9.65
N ARG A 35 -6.93 5.08 -9.73
CA ARG A 35 -7.33 3.91 -10.52
C ARG A 35 -6.96 4.06 -12.00
N GLU A 36 -7.19 5.22 -12.61
CA GLU A 36 -6.86 5.48 -14.02
C GLU A 36 -5.36 5.31 -14.29
N VAL A 37 -4.51 6.04 -13.55
CA VAL A 37 -3.06 6.03 -13.74
C VAL A 37 -2.47 4.64 -13.49
N TRP A 38 -2.88 3.97 -12.41
CA TRP A 38 -2.30 2.68 -12.05
C TRP A 38 -2.84 1.54 -12.91
N SER A 39 -4.05 1.66 -13.47
CA SER A 39 -4.56 0.66 -14.42
C SER A 39 -3.80 0.70 -15.73
N GLU A 40 -3.48 1.90 -16.23
CA GLU A 40 -2.65 2.07 -17.41
C GLU A 40 -1.26 1.47 -17.19
N LEU A 41 -0.62 1.78 -16.06
CA LEU A 41 0.71 1.28 -15.74
C LEU A 41 0.74 -0.24 -15.53
N ALA A 42 -0.27 -0.80 -14.86
CA ALA A 42 -0.34 -2.23 -14.57
C ALA A 42 -0.82 -3.07 -15.77
N GLY A 43 -1.37 -2.44 -16.81
CA GLY A 43 -1.98 -3.12 -17.96
C GLY A 43 -3.24 -3.92 -17.59
N ARG A 44 -3.86 -3.63 -16.44
CA ARG A 44 -5.10 -4.26 -15.95
C ARG A 44 -5.92 -3.25 -15.15
N GLU A 45 -7.21 -3.51 -15.01
CA GLU A 45 -8.04 -2.69 -14.13
C GLU A 45 -7.58 -2.80 -12.66
N ILE A 46 -7.47 -1.65 -12.00
CA ILE A 46 -7.25 -1.49 -10.56
C ILE A 46 -8.60 -1.22 -9.89
N SER A 47 -8.92 -2.03 -8.89
CA SER A 47 -10.13 -1.89 -8.07
C SER A 47 -10.04 -0.68 -7.13
N ALA A 48 -11.18 -0.31 -6.53
CA ALA A 48 -11.22 0.78 -5.56
C ALA A 48 -10.37 0.45 -4.30
N ASP A 49 -10.44 -0.78 -3.81
CA ASP A 49 -9.70 -1.22 -2.63
C ASP A 49 -8.19 -1.18 -2.87
N GLU A 50 -7.73 -1.68 -4.02
CA GLU A 50 -6.31 -1.60 -4.42
C GLU A 50 -5.83 -0.15 -4.53
N ALA A 51 -6.65 0.76 -5.07
CA ALA A 51 -6.30 2.17 -5.15
C ALA A 51 -6.21 2.83 -3.76
N VAL A 52 -7.06 2.45 -2.81
CA VAL A 52 -6.95 2.87 -1.41
C VAL A 52 -5.63 2.37 -0.80
N GLU A 53 -5.28 1.10 -1.00
CA GLU A 53 -4.02 0.53 -0.51
C GLU A 53 -2.79 1.23 -1.09
N ILE A 54 -2.80 1.51 -2.40
CA ILE A 54 -1.74 2.28 -3.06
C ILE A 54 -1.58 3.66 -2.41
N LEU A 55 -2.68 4.38 -2.19
CA LEU A 55 -2.65 5.71 -1.58
C LEU A 55 -2.15 5.68 -0.13
N ILE A 56 -2.54 4.67 0.64
CA ILE A 56 -2.03 4.44 2.00
C ILE A 56 -0.52 4.19 1.97
N ASN A 57 -0.06 3.32 1.07
CA ASN A 57 1.37 2.99 0.95
C ASN A 57 2.20 4.21 0.54
N VAL A 58 1.71 5.03 -0.39
CA VAL A 58 2.36 6.29 -0.80
C VAL A 58 2.44 7.28 0.36
N LYS A 59 1.37 7.42 1.14
CA LYS A 59 1.36 8.27 2.33
C LYS A 59 2.40 7.80 3.35
N ASN A 60 2.40 6.51 3.68
CA ASN A 60 3.34 5.94 4.65
C ASN A 60 4.80 6.10 4.20
N LEU A 61 5.07 5.93 2.91
CA LEU A 61 6.39 6.17 2.35
C LEU A 61 6.81 7.65 2.49
N ALA A 62 5.89 8.58 2.20
CA ALA A 62 6.17 10.01 2.35
C ALA A 62 6.44 10.40 3.81
N GLU A 63 5.65 9.88 4.75
CA GLU A 63 5.84 10.10 6.19
C GLU A 63 7.20 9.55 6.66
N MET A 64 7.54 8.32 6.30
CA MET A 64 8.85 7.72 6.62
C MET A 64 10.02 8.55 6.07
N LEU A 65 9.92 9.06 4.84
CA LEU A 65 10.97 9.89 4.24
C LEU A 65 11.12 11.25 4.93
N LEU A 66 10.03 11.82 5.46
CA LEU A 66 10.07 13.06 6.23
C LEU A 66 10.73 12.84 7.59
N ASP A 67 10.42 11.75 8.28
CA ASP A 67 11.05 11.40 9.56
C ASP A 67 12.57 11.20 9.41
N MET A 68 13.00 10.49 8.36
CA MET A 68 14.43 10.30 8.06
C MET A 68 15.18 11.61 7.82
N LYS A 69 14.53 12.60 7.19
CA LYS A 69 15.15 13.91 6.93
C LYS A 69 15.46 14.65 8.23
N ASP A 70 14.56 14.57 9.21
CA ASP A 70 14.73 15.25 10.49
C ASP A 70 15.82 14.59 11.36
N GLU A 71 15.97 13.26 11.29
CA GLU A 71 17.06 12.50 11.95
C GLU A 71 18.46 12.82 11.39
N VAL A 72 18.60 13.04 10.08
CA VAL A 72 19.91 13.34 9.45
C VAL A 72 20.40 14.77 9.76
N THR A 73 19.50 15.68 10.15
CA THR A 73 19.83 17.07 10.50
C THR A 73 20.11 17.32 11.99
N THR A 74 20.13 16.28 12.83
CA THR A 74 20.42 16.34 14.28
C THR A 74 21.71 15.60 14.60
#